data_AF-A0A1U9YVH7-F1
#
_entry.id   AF-A0A1U9YVH7-F1
#
_cell.length_a   1.000
_cell.length_b   1.000
_cell.length_c   1.000
_cell.angle_alpha   90.00
_cell.angle_beta   90.00
_cell.angle_gamma   90.00
#
_symmetry.space_group_name_H-M   'P 1'
#
loop_
_entity.id
_entity.type
_entity.pdbx_description
1 polymer ?
#
loop_
_entity_poly.entity_id
_entity_poly.type
_entity_poly.pdbx_seq_one_letter_code
_entity_poly.pdbx_strand_id
1 'polypeptide(L)'
;MASVDRRTSPGQCPILECTRLTKRGMRVKRGSDERDDGTDNSRIAFLAVVGTVIWAGVAGIILWKAGLPTNSPGWGDFFAGAFAPVAFIWLVVAVFIQSNELKEQRKELALTREEFELNREVLKEQAKEAKKQAEFIGQQTKAMFDQKRLQEFETALSTFAIRLETYREALRFSTEKHIYGAPVYTGEAGRYKGEDLILHIFKTLQEYDKLTEGKRWTVERWTSFHPEGLGRIVEAAKACLIAASKLSEGDRPRAKALELETLCEDLSTLYDLSTQQSGGAEGSGYSKL
;
A
#
# COMPACT_ATOMS: atom_id res chain seq x y z
N MET A 1 -40.14 11.21 32.29
CA MET A 1 -39.13 10.88 33.32
C MET A 1 -38.58 9.51 32.96
N ALA A 2 -37.33 9.26 32.58
CA ALA A 2 -36.09 10.01 32.75
C ALA A 2 -35.14 9.79 31.55
N SER A 3 -34.67 10.92 31.02
CA SER A 3 -33.35 11.26 30.46
C SER A 3 -32.40 10.14 29.99
N VAL A 4 -32.24 10.07 28.67
CA VAL A 4 -31.11 9.54 27.90
C VAL A 4 -29.86 10.41 28.13
N ASP A 5 -28.78 9.82 28.66
CA ASP A 5 -27.48 10.49 28.74
C ASP A 5 -26.62 10.11 27.52
N ARG A 6 -26.48 11.06 26.59
CA ARG A 6 -25.54 11.02 25.46
C ARG A 6 -24.31 11.84 25.83
N ARG A 7 -23.20 11.18 26.18
CA ARG A 7 -21.85 11.74 26.00
C ARG A 7 -20.84 10.64 25.68
N THR A 8 -20.78 10.26 24.40
CA THR A 8 -19.57 9.68 23.81
C THR A 8 -19.17 10.61 22.67
N SER A 9 -18.25 11.53 22.96
CA SER A 9 -17.61 12.37 21.95
C SER A 9 -16.68 11.51 21.08
N PRO A 10 -16.75 11.61 19.74
CA PRO A 10 -15.77 11.03 18.84
C PRO A 10 -14.62 12.03 18.66
N GLY A 11 -13.38 11.62 18.90
CA GLY A 11 -12.23 12.49 18.57
C GLY A 11 -10.94 12.34 19.36
N GLN A 12 -10.77 11.34 20.23
CA GLN A 12 -9.47 11.11 20.87
C GLN A 12 -8.64 10.10 20.08
N CYS A 13 -7.77 10.66 19.25
CA CYS A 13 -6.70 10.01 18.53
C CYS A 13 -5.72 9.33 19.52
N PRO A 14 -5.36 8.03 19.37
CA PRO A 14 -4.50 7.32 20.31
C PRO A 14 -3.00 7.65 20.19
N ILE A 15 -2.64 8.71 19.45
CA ILE A 15 -1.23 9.03 19.13
C ILE A 15 -0.50 9.73 20.30
N LEU A 16 -1.24 10.29 21.27
CA LEU A 16 -0.66 11.07 22.38
C LEU A 16 -0.20 10.23 23.58
N GLU A 17 -0.50 8.94 23.62
CA GLU A 17 -0.13 8.07 24.75
C GLU A 17 1.19 7.30 24.51
N CYS A 18 1.56 7.02 23.25
CA CYS A 18 2.87 6.47 22.90
C CYS A 18 4.03 7.45 23.14
N THR A 19 3.79 8.76 23.08
CA THR A 19 4.85 9.76 23.34
C THR A 19 5.19 9.90 24.82
N ARG A 20 4.37 9.35 25.73
CA ARG A 20 4.57 9.50 27.18
C ARG A 20 5.43 8.39 27.79
N LEU A 21 5.58 7.24 27.11
CA LEU A 21 6.38 6.11 27.59
C LEU A 21 7.85 6.13 27.14
N THR A 22 8.18 6.79 26.02
CA THR A 22 9.58 6.98 25.61
C THR A 22 10.32 8.03 26.44
N LYS A 23 9.60 8.92 27.14
CA LYS A 23 10.21 10.00 27.92
C LYS A 23 10.74 9.59 29.30
N ARG A 24 10.50 8.35 29.73
CA ARG A 24 10.85 7.86 31.09
C ARG A 24 12.13 7.00 31.16
N GLY A 25 12.75 6.67 30.02
CA GLY A 25 13.89 5.75 29.95
C GLY A 25 15.28 6.39 29.73
N MET A 26 15.38 7.61 29.21
CA MET A 26 16.68 8.23 28.95
C MET A 26 17.07 9.21 30.05
N ARG A 27 17.44 8.66 31.22
CA ARG A 27 18.40 9.35 32.08
C ARG A 27 19.77 9.15 31.46
N VAL A 28 20.07 9.91 30.41
CA VAL A 28 21.44 10.09 29.91
C VAL A 28 22.25 10.53 31.13
N LYS A 29 23.09 9.63 31.65
CA LYS A 29 24.14 10.00 32.57
C LYS A 29 25.05 10.91 31.76
N ARG A 30 24.78 12.22 31.85
CA ARG A 30 25.69 13.27 31.40
C ARG A 30 26.89 13.15 32.34
N GLY A 31 27.82 12.27 31.96
CA GLY A 31 29.11 12.10 32.59
C GLY A 31 29.89 13.38 32.32
N SER A 32 29.77 14.31 33.25
CA SER A 32 30.70 15.41 33.44
C SER A 32 32.06 14.82 33.83
N ASP A 33 32.88 14.54 32.83
CA ASP A 33 34.34 14.45 32.97
C ASP A 33 34.93 14.90 31.64
N GLU A 34 34.65 16.16 31.27
CA GLU A 34 35.46 16.94 30.32
C GLU A 34 36.81 17.15 31.00
N ARG A 35 37.60 16.08 31.04
CA ARG A 35 39.00 16.16 31.43
C ARG A 35 39.68 16.88 30.28
N ASP A 36 40.27 18.02 30.61
CA ASP A 36 40.75 19.03 29.68
C ASP A 36 42.05 18.58 28.98
N ASP A 37 41.95 17.53 28.17
CA ASP A 37 43.05 16.84 27.49
C ASP A 37 43.79 17.80 26.51
N GLY A 38 43.10 18.84 26.04
CA GLY A 38 43.65 19.91 25.21
C GLY A 38 44.65 20.80 25.95
N THR A 39 44.44 21.06 27.25
CA THR A 39 45.41 21.82 28.05
C THR A 39 46.70 21.05 28.31
N ASP A 40 46.64 19.72 28.42
CA ASP A 40 47.83 18.90 28.68
C ASP A 40 48.74 18.78 27.46
N ASN A 41 48.19 18.60 26.25
CA ASN A 41 48.99 18.60 25.03
C ASN A 41 49.66 19.98 24.79
N SER A 42 48.95 21.08 25.08
CA SER A 42 49.48 22.43 25.00
C SER A 42 50.63 22.67 26.01
N ARG A 43 50.49 22.17 27.24
CA ARG A 43 51.53 22.23 28.28
C ARG A 43 52.77 21.42 27.88
N ILE A 44 52.60 20.20 27.35
CA ILE A 44 53.72 19.36 26.90
C ILE A 44 54.46 20.01 25.73
N ALA A 45 53.74 20.58 24.76
CA ALA A 45 54.34 21.32 23.65
C ALA A 45 55.08 22.58 24.14
N PHE A 46 54.50 23.32 25.09
CA PHE A 46 55.16 24.49 25.70
C PHE A 46 56.46 24.10 26.42
N LEU A 47 56.45 23.03 27.21
CA LEU A 47 57.64 22.52 27.89
C LEU A 47 58.73 22.09 26.90
N ALA A 48 58.36 21.50 25.75
CA ALA A 48 59.30 21.15 24.69
C ALA A 48 59.93 22.38 24.04
N VAL A 49 59.14 23.42 23.76
CA VAL A 49 59.65 24.70 23.24
C VAL A 49 60.60 25.37 24.24
N VAL A 50 60.23 25.42 25.52
CA VAL A 50 61.11 25.94 26.57
C VAL A 50 62.41 25.13 26.68
N GLY A 51 62.33 23.80 26.67
CA GLY A 51 63.49 22.90 26.70
C GLY A 51 64.43 23.09 25.50
N THR A 52 63.87 23.26 24.29
CA THR A 52 64.67 23.51 23.08
C THR A 52 65.32 24.90 23.07
N VAL A 53 64.65 25.93 23.57
CA VAL A 53 65.22 27.28 23.70
C VAL A 53 66.37 27.28 24.73
N ILE A 54 66.20 26.62 25.87
CA ILE A 54 67.25 26.48 26.89
C ILE A 54 68.46 25.73 26.29
N TRP A 55 68.21 24.63 25.59
CA TRP A 55 69.27 23.85 24.94
C TRP A 55 70.02 24.65 23.88
N ALA A 56 69.31 25.40 23.03
CA ALA A 56 69.93 26.28 22.03
C ALA A 56 70.82 27.35 22.69
N GLY A 57 70.38 27.92 23.82
CA GLY A 57 71.19 28.84 24.62
C GLY A 57 72.47 28.20 25.17
N VAL A 58 72.38 26.98 25.70
CA VAL A 58 73.54 26.21 26.18
C VAL A 58 74.51 25.89 25.04
N ALA A 59 74.00 25.42 23.90
CA ALA A 59 74.83 25.14 22.73
C ALA A 59 75.54 26.40 22.20
N GLY A 60 74.86 27.56 22.23
CA GLY A 60 75.46 28.85 21.87
C GLY A 60 76.57 29.29 22.84
N ILE A 61 76.38 29.11 24.15
CA ILE A 61 77.42 29.39 25.16
C ILE A 61 78.63 28.46 24.98
N ILE A 62 78.40 27.17 24.72
CA ILE A 62 79.46 26.21 24.45
C ILE A 62 80.25 26.61 23.20
N LEU A 63 79.57 26.98 22.10
CA LEU A 63 80.22 27.44 20.87
C LEU A 63 81.03 28.72 21.07
N TRP A 64 80.50 29.68 21.84
CA TRP A 64 81.19 30.92 22.19
C TRP A 64 82.49 30.66 22.98
N LYS A 65 82.48 29.68 23.89
CA LYS A 65 83.66 29.33 24.70
C LYS A 65 84.65 28.39 24.00
N ALA A 66 84.17 27.47 23.16
CA ALA A 66 85.01 26.49 22.46
C ALA A 66 85.64 27.05 21.17
N GLY A 67 85.09 28.15 20.63
CA GLY A 67 85.53 28.72 19.35
C GLY A 67 84.88 28.03 18.16
N LEU A 68 84.85 28.74 17.02
CA LEU A 68 84.24 28.23 15.79
C LEU A 68 85.14 27.13 15.18
N PRO A 69 84.57 26.01 14.70
CA PRO A 69 85.33 25.01 13.98
C PRO A 69 86.02 25.63 12.76
N THR A 70 87.34 25.47 12.66
CA THR A 70 88.15 26.03 11.57
C THR A 70 88.22 25.10 10.35
N ASN A 71 87.71 23.87 10.46
CA ASN A 71 87.69 22.85 9.43
C ASN A 71 86.26 22.42 9.08
N SER A 72 86.03 22.06 7.81
CA SER A 72 84.71 21.67 7.30
C SER A 72 84.07 20.46 8.02
N PRO A 73 84.81 19.39 8.42
CA PRO A 73 84.22 18.26 9.14
C PRO A 73 83.72 18.60 10.56
N GLY A 74 84.39 19.51 11.28
CA GLY A 74 84.04 19.86 12.66
C GLY A 74 82.68 20.57 12.79
N TRP A 75 82.22 21.22 11.72
CA TRP A 75 80.86 21.75 11.64
C TRP A 75 79.81 20.64 11.63
N GLY A 76 80.07 19.53 10.93
CA GLY A 76 79.17 18.38 10.89
C GLY A 76 79.00 17.72 12.27
N ASP A 77 80.09 17.50 12.98
CA ASP A 77 80.07 16.89 14.32
C ASP A 77 79.37 17.79 15.36
N PHE A 78 79.56 19.11 15.25
CA PHE A 78 78.85 20.07 16.10
C PHE A 78 77.34 20.05 15.86
N PHE A 79 76.91 20.11 14.60
CA PHE A 79 75.48 20.06 14.27
C PHE A 79 74.86 18.72 14.66
N ALA A 80 75.55 17.60 14.44
CA ALA A 80 75.08 16.29 14.86
C ALA A 80 74.86 16.22 16.38
N GLY A 81 75.80 16.72 17.18
CA GLY A 81 75.68 16.79 18.64
C GLY A 81 74.62 17.77 19.13
N ALA A 82 74.46 18.92 18.46
CA ALA A 82 73.49 19.95 18.84
C ALA A 82 72.03 19.57 18.48
N PHE A 83 71.81 18.92 17.33
CA PHE A 83 70.48 18.53 16.87
C PHE A 83 69.96 17.23 17.51
N ALA A 84 70.82 16.33 17.98
CA ALA A 84 70.39 15.05 18.53
C ALA A 84 69.42 15.19 19.74
N PRO A 85 69.69 16.02 20.77
CA PRO A 85 68.76 16.22 21.89
C PRO A 85 67.47 16.94 21.49
N VAL A 86 67.55 17.88 20.55
CA VAL A 86 66.38 18.60 20.02
C VAL A 86 65.43 17.62 19.33
N ALA A 87 65.96 16.78 18.43
CA ALA A 87 65.17 15.78 17.73
C ALA A 87 64.52 14.78 18.71
N PHE A 88 65.24 14.40 19.78
CA PHE A 88 64.73 13.48 20.78
C PHE A 88 63.55 14.06 21.58
N ILE A 89 63.62 15.33 22.00
CA ILE A 89 62.52 16.02 22.71
C ILE A 89 61.26 16.04 21.84
N TRP A 90 61.39 16.42 20.57
CA TRP A 90 60.25 16.47 19.65
C TRP A 90 59.67 15.09 19.35
N LEU A 91 60.51 14.04 19.28
CA LEU A 91 60.04 12.67 19.10
C LEU A 91 59.18 12.23 20.29
N VAL A 92 59.63 12.46 21.52
CA VAL A 92 58.87 12.09 22.73
C VAL A 92 57.53 12.81 22.79
N VAL A 93 57.50 14.12 22.50
CA VAL A 93 56.26 14.90 22.46
C VAL A 93 55.30 14.39 21.40
N ALA A 94 55.78 14.11 20.18
CA ALA A 94 54.97 13.56 19.11
C ALA A 94 54.33 12.21 19.51
N VAL A 95 55.09 11.32 20.16
CA VAL A 95 54.58 10.02 20.63
C VAL A 95 53.49 10.21 21.70
N PHE A 96 53.67 11.13 22.64
CA PHE A 96 52.65 11.40 23.66
C PHE A 96 51.36 11.94 23.06
N ILE A 97 51.45 12.93 22.17
CA ILE A 97 50.29 13.51 21.49
C ILE A 97 49.57 12.43 20.67
N GLN A 98 50.30 11.68 19.85
CA GLN A 98 49.74 10.56 19.06
C GLN A 98 49.06 9.51 19.95
N SER A 99 49.63 9.20 21.12
CA SER A 99 49.03 8.23 22.03
C SER A 99 47.72 8.71 22.65
N ASN A 100 47.57 10.01 22.87
CA ASN A 100 46.35 10.61 23.41
C ASN A 100 45.27 10.67 22.34
N GLU A 101 45.60 11.09 21.12
CA GLU A 101 44.69 11.07 19.97
C GLU A 101 44.15 9.65 19.72
N LEU A 102 45.00 8.62 19.77
CA LEU A 102 44.57 7.22 19.60
C LEU A 102 43.63 6.74 20.72
N LYS A 103 43.79 7.24 21.96
CA LYS A 103 42.88 6.90 23.07
C LYS A 103 41.51 7.54 22.85
N GLU A 104 41.49 8.79 22.42
CA GLU A 104 40.25 9.52 22.13
C GLU A 104 39.51 8.90 20.95
N GLN A 105 40.21 8.60 19.85
CA GLN A 105 39.65 7.85 18.72
C GLN A 105 39.07 6.50 19.14
N ARG A 106 39.71 5.77 20.07
CA ARG A 106 39.14 4.50 20.60
C ARG A 106 37.85 4.72 21.39
N LYS A 107 37.74 5.81 22.15
CA LYS A 107 36.51 6.16 22.88
C LYS A 107 35.39 6.51 21.88
N GLU A 108 35.69 7.32 20.88
CA GLU A 108 34.71 7.66 19.82
C GLU A 108 34.24 6.42 19.05
N LEU A 109 35.16 5.51 18.69
CA LEU A 109 34.80 4.25 18.04
C LEU A 109 33.95 3.35 18.93
N ALA A 110 34.17 3.35 20.25
CA ALA A 110 33.35 2.58 21.19
C ALA A 110 31.92 3.15 21.26
N LEU A 111 31.77 4.48 21.37
CA LEU A 111 30.47 5.14 21.34
C LEU A 111 29.74 4.92 20.01
N THR A 112 30.47 5.01 18.90
CA THR A 112 29.92 4.76 17.56
C THR A 112 29.40 3.32 17.42
N ARG A 113 30.09 2.34 18.03
CA ARG A 113 29.62 0.94 18.05
C ARG A 113 28.34 0.79 18.86
N GLU A 114 28.23 1.43 20.02
CA GLU A 114 27.01 1.42 20.83
C GLU A 114 25.83 2.05 20.06
N GLU A 115 26.06 3.18 19.40
CA GLU A 115 25.04 3.81 18.53
C GLU A 115 24.63 2.91 17.37
N PHE A 116 25.58 2.20 16.74
CA PHE A 116 25.26 1.23 15.70
C PHE A 116 24.45 0.04 16.21
N GLU A 117 24.71 -0.44 17.44
CA GLU A 117 23.93 -1.51 18.05
C GLU A 117 22.49 -1.06 18.32
N LEU A 118 22.30 0.14 18.87
CA LEU A 118 20.98 0.74 19.08
C LEU A 118 20.25 0.95 17.75
N ASN A 119 20.94 1.48 16.73
CA ASN A 119 20.35 1.68 15.40
C ASN A 119 19.95 0.34 14.76
N ARG A 120 20.76 -0.71 14.95
CA ARG A 120 20.40 -2.06 14.47
C ARG A 120 19.15 -2.61 15.15
N GLU A 121 18.93 -2.32 16.43
CA GLU A 121 17.71 -2.70 17.13
C GLU A 121 16.49 -1.96 16.57
N VAL A 122 16.58 -0.64 16.38
CA VAL A 122 15.53 0.16 15.75
C VAL A 122 15.20 -0.35 14.35
N LEU A 123 16.22 -0.65 13.54
CA LEU A 123 16.02 -1.20 12.18
C LEU A 123 15.34 -2.57 12.21
N LYS A 124 15.64 -3.44 13.19
CA LYS A 124 14.94 -4.72 13.36
C LYS A 124 13.48 -4.51 13.71
N GLU A 125 13.18 -3.56 14.59
CA GLU A 125 11.80 -3.25 14.97
C GLU A 125 11.01 -2.67 13.79
N GLN A 126 11.61 -1.74 13.05
CA GLN A 126 11.05 -1.18 11.82
C GLN A 126 10.79 -2.27 10.76
N ALA A 127 11.71 -3.22 10.57
CA ALA A 127 11.51 -4.34 9.66
C ALA A 127 10.35 -5.25 10.09
N LYS A 128 10.20 -5.48 11.41
CA LYS A 128 9.08 -6.24 11.98
C LYS A 128 7.75 -5.54 11.71
N GLU A 129 7.72 -4.22 11.90
CA GLU A 129 6.50 -3.43 11.69
C GLU A 129 6.15 -3.31 10.21
N ALA A 130 7.14 -3.12 9.33
CA ALA A 130 6.96 -3.16 7.89
C ALA A 130 6.37 -4.51 7.41
N LYS A 131 6.82 -5.62 8.01
CA LYS A 131 6.25 -6.95 7.72
C LYS A 131 4.78 -7.05 8.11
N LYS A 132 4.40 -6.55 9.29
CA LYS A 132 2.99 -6.53 9.72
C LYS A 132 2.14 -5.63 8.83
N GLN A 133 2.67 -4.47 8.44
CA GLN A 133 1.97 -3.57 7.51
C GLN A 133 1.74 -4.24 6.16
N ALA A 134 2.75 -4.94 5.62
CA ALA A 134 2.58 -5.70 4.38
C ALA A 134 1.52 -6.80 4.49
N GLU A 135 1.47 -7.51 5.62
CA GLU A 135 0.42 -8.51 5.90
C GLU A 135 -0.98 -7.87 5.97
N PHE A 136 -1.12 -6.75 6.69
CA PHE A 136 -2.37 -6.02 6.79
C PHE A 136 -2.85 -5.49 5.42
N ILE A 137 -1.94 -4.92 4.63
CA ILE A 137 -2.22 -4.46 3.26
C ILE A 137 -2.65 -5.66 2.40
N GLY A 138 -2.01 -6.82 2.54
CA GLY A 138 -2.40 -8.05 1.85
C GLY A 138 -3.84 -8.46 2.19
N GLN A 139 -4.20 -8.46 3.47
CA GLN A 139 -5.56 -8.77 3.92
C GLN A 139 -6.59 -7.74 3.44
N GLN A 140 -6.27 -6.44 3.52
CA GLN A 140 -7.13 -5.37 3.05
C GLN A 140 -7.34 -5.44 1.53
N THR A 141 -6.28 -5.73 0.77
CA THR A 141 -6.34 -5.88 -0.68
C THR A 141 -7.25 -7.03 -1.07
N LYS A 142 -7.14 -8.17 -0.38
CA LYS A 142 -8.04 -9.32 -0.58
C LYS A 142 -9.50 -8.94 -0.32
N ALA A 143 -9.78 -8.28 0.80
CA ALA A 143 -11.13 -7.82 1.13
C ALA A 143 -11.69 -6.83 0.11
N MET A 144 -10.87 -5.89 -0.40
CA MET A 144 -11.29 -4.97 -1.47
C MET A 144 -11.59 -5.69 -2.78
N PHE A 145 -10.82 -6.71 -3.16
CA PHE A 145 -11.11 -7.49 -4.35
C PHE A 145 -12.40 -8.30 -4.21
N ASP A 146 -12.66 -8.87 -3.03
CA ASP A 146 -13.91 -9.59 -2.76
C ASP A 146 -15.11 -8.64 -2.82
N GLN A 147 -14.99 -7.44 -2.22
CA GLN A 147 -16.02 -6.40 -2.30
C GLN A 147 -16.26 -5.93 -3.74
N LYS A 148 -15.20 -5.74 -4.53
CA LYS A 148 -15.33 -5.34 -5.93
C LYS A 148 -16.03 -6.41 -6.77
N ARG A 149 -15.72 -7.69 -6.55
CA ARG A 149 -16.39 -8.82 -7.21
C ARG A 149 -17.88 -8.87 -6.88
N LEU A 150 -18.23 -8.63 -5.61
CA LEU A 150 -19.63 -8.55 -5.19
C LEU A 150 -20.35 -7.38 -5.86
N GLN A 151 -19.72 -6.20 -5.92
CA GLN A 151 -20.29 -5.03 -6.58
C GLN A 151 -20.47 -5.24 -8.09
N GLU A 152 -19.51 -5.89 -8.76
CA GLU A 152 -19.62 -6.27 -10.18
C GLU A 152 -20.81 -7.21 -10.39
N PHE A 153 -21.00 -8.19 -9.51
CA PHE A 153 -22.15 -9.09 -9.57
C PHE A 153 -23.48 -8.37 -9.32
N GLU A 154 -23.57 -7.50 -8.31
CA GLU A 154 -24.78 -6.71 -8.04
C GLU A 154 -25.15 -5.79 -9.21
N THR A 155 -24.16 -5.18 -9.86
CA THR A 155 -24.36 -4.33 -11.04
C THR A 155 -24.84 -5.13 -12.25
N ALA A 156 -24.31 -6.35 -12.41
CA ALA A 156 -24.79 -7.27 -13.44
C ALA A 156 -26.25 -7.65 -13.16
N LEU A 157 -26.58 -8.01 -11.91
CA LEU A 157 -27.94 -8.34 -11.50
C LEU A 157 -28.92 -7.19 -11.72
N SER A 158 -28.55 -5.95 -11.37
CA SER A 158 -29.43 -4.79 -11.59
C SER A 158 -29.68 -4.56 -13.08
N THR A 159 -28.64 -4.70 -13.91
CA THR A 159 -28.76 -4.58 -15.37
C THR A 159 -29.68 -5.66 -15.93
N PHE A 160 -29.54 -6.89 -15.45
CA PHE A 160 -30.38 -8.01 -15.86
C PHE A 160 -31.85 -7.81 -15.43
N ALA A 161 -32.09 -7.39 -14.19
CA ALA A 161 -33.42 -7.10 -13.68
C ALA A 161 -34.13 -6.00 -14.49
N ILE A 162 -33.43 -4.89 -14.78
CA ILE A 162 -33.99 -3.79 -15.58
C ILE A 162 -34.36 -4.29 -16.98
N ARG A 163 -33.53 -5.13 -17.60
CA ARG A 163 -33.82 -5.71 -18.93
C ARG A 163 -35.03 -6.63 -18.88
N LEU A 164 -35.15 -7.47 -17.84
CA LEU A 164 -36.33 -8.32 -17.63
C LEU A 164 -37.60 -7.51 -17.44
N GLU A 165 -37.56 -6.43 -16.65
CA GLU A 165 -38.73 -5.57 -16.43
C GLU A 165 -39.14 -4.81 -17.70
N THR A 166 -38.15 -4.26 -18.42
CA THR A 166 -38.38 -3.61 -19.72
C THR A 166 -39.06 -4.58 -20.69
N TYR A 167 -38.62 -5.84 -20.69
CA TYR A 167 -39.24 -6.88 -21.49
C TYR A 167 -40.66 -7.18 -21.00
N ARG A 168 -40.87 -7.41 -19.70
CA ARG A 168 -42.19 -7.66 -19.09
C ARG A 168 -43.21 -6.60 -19.49
N GLU A 169 -42.87 -5.31 -19.40
CA GLU A 169 -43.78 -4.23 -19.78
C GLU A 169 -44.08 -4.21 -21.28
N ALA A 170 -43.08 -4.51 -22.13
CA ALA A 170 -43.32 -4.68 -23.56
C ALA A 170 -44.30 -5.85 -23.86
N LEU A 171 -44.22 -6.93 -23.08
CA LEU A 171 -45.13 -8.06 -23.18
C LEU A 171 -46.54 -7.70 -22.72
N ARG A 172 -46.66 -7.03 -21.57
CA ARG A 172 -47.94 -6.56 -21.03
C ARG A 172 -48.65 -5.66 -22.03
N PHE A 173 -47.94 -4.70 -22.61
CA PHE A 173 -48.49 -3.79 -23.62
C PHE A 173 -48.95 -4.52 -24.89
N SER A 174 -48.21 -5.55 -25.35
CA SER A 174 -48.64 -6.39 -26.47
C SER A 174 -49.94 -7.15 -26.17
N THR A 175 -50.16 -7.54 -24.91
CA THR A 175 -51.37 -8.25 -24.47
C THR A 175 -52.56 -7.33 -24.16
N GLU A 176 -52.32 -6.09 -23.72
CA GLU A 176 -53.34 -5.06 -23.43
C GLU A 176 -53.52 -4.09 -24.63
N LYS A 177 -54.24 -4.55 -25.68
CA LYS A 177 -54.91 -3.80 -26.78
C LYS A 177 -54.14 -3.35 -28.05
N HIS A 178 -54.78 -3.69 -29.19
CA HIS A 178 -54.87 -2.90 -30.44
C HIS A 178 -55.42 -1.47 -30.23
N ILE A 179 -54.71 -0.56 -29.56
CA ILE A 179 -55.02 0.88 -29.64
C ILE A 179 -53.72 1.66 -29.79
N TYR A 180 -53.63 2.40 -30.91
CA TYR A 180 -52.52 3.24 -31.36
C TYR A 180 -51.83 4.05 -30.25
N GLY A 181 -50.49 4.00 -30.21
CA GLY A 181 -49.63 4.95 -29.49
C GLY A 181 -48.37 4.30 -28.93
N ALA A 182 -47.18 4.71 -29.39
CA ALA A 182 -45.89 4.15 -29.01
C ALA A 182 -45.58 4.29 -27.50
N PRO A 183 -44.93 3.30 -26.86
CA PRO A 183 -44.63 3.36 -25.43
C PRO A 183 -43.49 4.34 -25.12
N VAL A 184 -43.74 5.24 -24.17
CA VAL A 184 -42.73 6.06 -23.50
C VAL A 184 -42.24 5.30 -22.27
N TYR A 185 -41.01 4.80 -22.31
CA TYR A 185 -40.36 4.14 -21.16
C TYR A 185 -40.01 5.20 -20.09
N THR A 186 -40.77 5.25 -19.00
CA THR A 186 -40.39 5.98 -17.79
C THR A 186 -40.02 4.99 -16.70
N GLY A 187 -38.78 4.48 -16.75
CA GLY A 187 -38.26 3.56 -15.75
C GLY A 187 -37.84 4.30 -14.48
N GLU A 188 -38.54 4.11 -13.37
CA GLU A 188 -38.05 4.42 -12.02
C GLU A 188 -36.95 3.42 -11.61
N ALA A 189 -35.80 3.47 -12.28
CA ALA A 189 -34.69 2.51 -12.12
C ALA A 189 -33.90 2.65 -10.79
N GLY A 190 -34.43 3.37 -9.80
CA GLY A 190 -33.68 3.77 -8.60
C GLY A 190 -34.01 3.06 -7.29
N ARG A 191 -34.97 2.11 -7.25
CA ARG A 191 -35.58 1.69 -5.97
C ARG A 191 -35.22 0.31 -5.42
N TYR A 192 -34.69 -0.62 -6.20
CA TYR A 192 -34.52 -2.00 -5.72
C TYR A 192 -33.08 -2.26 -5.24
N LYS A 193 -32.92 -2.54 -3.94
CA LYS A 193 -31.64 -2.93 -3.32
C LYS A 193 -31.62 -4.43 -3.04
N GLY A 194 -30.57 -5.11 -3.47
CA GLY A 194 -30.18 -6.45 -3.02
C GLY A 194 -31.33 -7.48 -2.98
N GLU A 195 -31.76 -7.84 -1.77
CA GLU A 195 -32.77 -8.88 -1.51
C GLU A 195 -34.14 -8.58 -2.14
N ASP A 196 -34.53 -7.30 -2.22
CA ASP A 196 -35.77 -6.89 -2.87
C ASP A 196 -35.72 -7.10 -4.39
N LEU A 197 -34.52 -6.97 -4.99
CA LEU A 197 -34.31 -7.20 -6.42
C LEU A 197 -34.43 -8.68 -6.76
N ILE A 198 -33.90 -9.57 -5.92
CA ILE A 198 -33.98 -11.02 -6.08
C ILE A 198 -35.44 -11.48 -6.03
N LEU A 199 -36.19 -11.04 -5.02
CA LEU A 199 -37.63 -11.28 -4.90
C LEU A 199 -38.41 -10.72 -6.09
N HIS A 200 -38.04 -9.55 -6.60
CA HIS A 200 -38.68 -8.94 -7.75
C HIS A 200 -38.42 -9.72 -9.05
N ILE A 201 -37.18 -10.16 -9.28
CA ILE A 201 -36.83 -11.03 -10.42
C ILE A 201 -37.63 -12.34 -10.30
N PHE A 202 -37.60 -13.01 -9.14
CA PHE A 202 -38.29 -14.28 -8.93
C PHE A 202 -39.81 -14.16 -9.13
N LYS A 203 -40.43 -13.09 -8.61
CA LYS A 203 -41.85 -12.80 -8.82
C LYS A 203 -42.17 -12.53 -10.29
N THR A 204 -41.31 -11.78 -10.98
CA THR A 204 -41.45 -11.50 -12.42
C THR A 204 -41.37 -12.77 -13.25
N LEU A 205 -40.47 -13.70 -12.88
CA LEU A 205 -40.33 -15.00 -13.53
C LEU A 205 -41.51 -15.94 -13.23
N GLN A 206 -41.99 -15.99 -11.98
CA GLN A 206 -43.18 -16.78 -11.64
C GLN A 206 -44.46 -16.25 -12.31
N GLU A 207 -44.60 -14.93 -12.43
CA GLU A 207 -45.71 -14.32 -13.18
C GLU A 207 -45.59 -14.60 -14.68
N TYR A 208 -44.37 -14.63 -15.23
CA TYR A 208 -44.12 -15.07 -16.60
C TYR A 208 -44.57 -16.53 -16.81
N ASP A 209 -44.17 -17.43 -15.91
CA ASP A 209 -44.55 -18.85 -15.95
C ASP A 209 -46.08 -19.03 -15.93
N LYS A 210 -46.78 -18.30 -15.04
CA LYS A 210 -48.25 -18.27 -14.97
C LYS A 210 -48.92 -17.68 -16.22
N LEU A 211 -48.30 -16.71 -16.87
CA LEU A 211 -48.80 -16.15 -18.14
C LEU A 211 -48.64 -17.15 -19.30
N THR A 212 -47.65 -18.05 -19.21
CA THR A 212 -47.41 -19.12 -20.18
C THR A 212 -48.19 -20.41 -19.90
N GLU A 213 -48.55 -20.69 -18.64
CA GLU A 213 -49.39 -21.81 -18.26
C GLU A 213 -50.85 -21.61 -18.72
N GLY A 214 -51.20 -22.25 -19.84
CA GLY A 214 -52.59 -22.43 -20.27
C GLY A 214 -53.01 -21.66 -21.51
N LYS A 215 -52.16 -20.77 -22.06
CA LYS A 215 -52.36 -20.25 -23.42
C LYS A 215 -51.13 -20.56 -24.26
N ARG A 216 -51.32 -21.49 -25.18
CA ARG A 216 -50.49 -21.77 -26.36
C ARG A 216 -50.45 -20.54 -27.27
N TRP A 217 -50.00 -19.39 -26.76
CA TRP A 217 -49.49 -18.32 -27.62
C TRP A 217 -48.29 -18.95 -28.31
N THR A 218 -48.48 -19.31 -29.58
CA THR A 218 -47.45 -19.98 -30.32
C THR A 218 -46.21 -19.10 -30.28
N VAL A 219 -45.12 -19.67 -29.78
CA VAL A 219 -43.76 -19.11 -29.83
C VAL A 219 -43.50 -18.50 -31.23
N GLU A 220 -44.11 -19.07 -32.28
CA GLU A 220 -44.17 -18.57 -33.67
C GLU A 220 -44.58 -17.09 -33.86
N ARG A 221 -45.51 -16.54 -33.07
CA ARG A 221 -45.95 -15.14 -33.22
C ARG A 221 -45.07 -14.14 -32.48
N TRP A 222 -44.14 -14.64 -31.67
CA TRP A 222 -43.43 -13.90 -30.63
C TRP A 222 -41.97 -13.63 -30.99
N THR A 223 -41.33 -14.63 -31.55
CA THR A 223 -39.96 -14.62 -32.08
C THR A 223 -39.80 -13.65 -33.25
N SER A 224 -40.91 -13.36 -33.94
CA SER A 224 -40.99 -12.44 -35.06
C SER A 224 -40.98 -10.95 -34.66
N PHE A 225 -41.32 -10.61 -33.42
CA PHE A 225 -41.50 -9.19 -33.07
C PHE A 225 -40.19 -8.48 -32.66
N HIS A 226 -39.31 -9.07 -31.84
CA HIS A 226 -38.01 -8.45 -31.47
C HIS A 226 -36.93 -9.44 -30.98
N PRO A 227 -36.25 -10.21 -31.87
CA PRO A 227 -35.17 -11.13 -31.48
C PRO A 227 -33.99 -10.42 -30.80
N GLU A 228 -33.69 -9.18 -31.18
CA GLU A 228 -32.61 -8.39 -30.57
C GLU A 228 -32.83 -8.10 -29.07
N GLY A 229 -34.09 -7.90 -28.65
CA GLY A 229 -34.41 -7.63 -27.25
C GLY A 229 -34.15 -8.84 -26.35
N LEU A 230 -34.54 -10.03 -26.83
CA LEU A 230 -34.30 -11.29 -26.14
C LEU A 230 -32.80 -11.62 -26.09
N GLY A 231 -32.07 -11.37 -27.18
CA GLY A 231 -30.61 -11.52 -27.21
C GLY A 231 -29.91 -10.67 -26.13
N ARG A 232 -30.31 -9.41 -25.95
CA ARG A 232 -29.78 -8.56 -24.88
C ARG A 232 -30.09 -9.10 -23.48
N ILE A 233 -31.25 -9.70 -23.26
CA ILE A 233 -31.59 -10.30 -21.95
C ILE A 233 -30.70 -11.52 -21.69
N VAL A 234 -30.50 -12.38 -22.69
CA VAL A 234 -29.60 -13.54 -22.62
C VAL A 234 -28.16 -13.10 -22.35
N GLU A 235 -27.67 -12.06 -23.02
CA GLU A 235 -26.33 -11.51 -22.76
C GLU A 235 -26.18 -10.99 -21.33
N ALA A 236 -27.20 -10.32 -20.79
CA ALA A 236 -27.18 -9.85 -19.41
C ALA A 236 -27.25 -11.01 -18.40
N ALA A 237 -28.02 -12.06 -18.69
CA ALA A 237 -28.05 -13.28 -17.88
C ALA A 237 -26.67 -13.97 -17.87
N LYS A 238 -26.03 -14.12 -19.04
CA LYS A 238 -24.66 -14.64 -19.17
C LYS A 238 -23.65 -13.79 -18.41
N ALA A 239 -23.75 -12.47 -18.49
CA ALA A 239 -22.89 -11.55 -17.73
C ALA A 239 -23.05 -11.73 -16.21
N CYS A 240 -24.28 -11.93 -15.72
CA CYS A 240 -24.54 -12.26 -14.31
C CYS A 240 -23.89 -13.58 -13.91
N LEU A 241 -24.01 -14.61 -14.75
CA LEU A 241 -23.42 -15.93 -14.49
C LEU A 241 -21.89 -15.87 -14.45
N ILE A 242 -21.27 -15.14 -15.37
CA ILE A 242 -19.81 -14.91 -15.38
C ILE A 242 -19.39 -14.15 -14.12
N ALA A 243 -20.13 -13.12 -13.72
CA ALA A 243 -19.84 -12.37 -12.49
C ALA A 243 -20.01 -13.25 -11.24
N ALA A 244 -21.04 -14.10 -11.19
CA ALA A 244 -21.28 -15.05 -10.12
C ALA A 244 -20.14 -16.06 -9.96
N SER A 245 -19.57 -16.56 -11.07
CA SER A 245 -18.46 -17.52 -11.03
C SER A 245 -17.19 -16.97 -10.36
N LYS A 246 -17.04 -15.64 -10.31
CA LYS A 246 -15.91 -14.94 -9.69
C LYS A 246 -16.10 -14.67 -8.20
N LEU A 247 -17.29 -14.91 -7.64
CA LEU A 247 -17.60 -14.62 -6.24
C LEU A 247 -16.81 -15.52 -5.27
N SER A 248 -16.62 -14.96 -4.06
CA SER A 248 -16.05 -15.68 -2.92
C SER A 248 -16.97 -16.83 -2.49
N GLU A 249 -16.44 -17.84 -1.78
CA GLU A 249 -17.25 -18.99 -1.33
C GLU A 249 -18.43 -18.59 -0.44
N GLY A 250 -18.33 -17.47 0.29
CA GLY A 250 -19.41 -16.96 1.14
C GLY A 250 -20.61 -16.43 0.35
N ASP A 251 -20.38 -15.91 -0.86
CA ASP A 251 -21.41 -15.24 -1.67
C ASP A 251 -22.02 -16.15 -2.75
N ARG A 252 -21.37 -17.28 -3.08
CA ARG A 252 -21.88 -18.27 -4.05
C ARG A 252 -23.29 -18.80 -3.73
N PRO A 253 -23.70 -19.04 -2.46
CA PRO A 253 -25.05 -19.50 -2.17
C PRO A 253 -26.14 -18.53 -2.66
N ARG A 254 -25.88 -17.21 -2.66
CA ARG A 254 -26.83 -16.21 -3.18
C ARG A 254 -27.02 -16.33 -4.69
N ALA A 255 -25.94 -16.52 -5.44
CA ALA A 255 -26.02 -16.74 -6.88
C ALA A 255 -26.70 -18.07 -7.22
N LYS A 256 -26.46 -19.12 -6.42
CA LYS A 256 -27.09 -20.43 -6.60
C LYS A 256 -28.58 -20.41 -6.27
N ALA A 257 -29.00 -19.68 -5.25
CA ALA A 257 -30.42 -19.50 -4.88
C ALA A 257 -31.25 -18.81 -5.97
N LEU A 258 -30.60 -18.05 -6.85
CA LEU A 258 -31.22 -17.40 -8.00
C LEU A 258 -31.38 -18.33 -9.22
N GLU A 259 -30.85 -19.55 -9.18
CA GLU A 259 -30.87 -20.52 -10.29
C GLU A 259 -30.44 -19.91 -11.64
N LEU A 260 -29.46 -18.99 -11.60
CA LEU A 260 -29.02 -18.21 -12.77
C LEU A 260 -28.55 -19.09 -13.94
N GLU A 261 -28.04 -20.29 -13.65
CA GLU A 261 -27.65 -21.28 -14.66
C GLU A 261 -28.88 -21.77 -15.45
N THR A 262 -29.86 -22.35 -14.75
CA THR A 262 -31.12 -22.82 -15.34
C THR A 262 -31.82 -21.70 -16.11
N LEU A 263 -31.90 -20.53 -15.49
CA LEU A 263 -32.53 -19.35 -16.11
C LEU A 263 -31.83 -18.94 -17.41
N CYS A 264 -30.50 -18.94 -17.42
CA CYS A 264 -29.72 -18.57 -18.60
C CYS A 264 -29.85 -19.62 -19.71
N GLU A 265 -29.94 -20.90 -19.37
CA GLU A 265 -30.16 -22.00 -20.31
C GLU A 265 -31.56 -21.91 -20.95
N ASP A 266 -32.59 -21.67 -20.15
CA ASP A 266 -33.97 -21.51 -20.63
C ASP A 266 -34.10 -20.30 -21.56
N LEU A 267 -33.57 -19.15 -21.15
CA LEU A 267 -33.57 -17.93 -21.96
C LEU A 267 -32.76 -18.09 -23.26
N SER A 268 -31.64 -18.81 -23.23
CA SER A 268 -30.85 -19.09 -24.43
C SER A 268 -31.61 -20.02 -25.39
N THR A 269 -32.25 -21.06 -24.86
CA THR A 269 -33.08 -21.98 -25.66
C THR A 269 -34.23 -21.23 -26.34
N LEU A 270 -34.90 -20.32 -25.62
CA LEU A 270 -35.92 -19.45 -26.19
C LEU A 270 -35.36 -18.52 -27.28
N TYR A 271 -34.17 -17.98 -27.09
CA TYR A 271 -33.51 -17.14 -28.10
C TYR A 271 -33.14 -17.93 -29.37
N ASP A 272 -32.62 -19.14 -29.24
CA ASP A 272 -32.26 -19.98 -30.38
C ASP A 272 -33.50 -20.40 -31.18
N LEU A 273 -34.59 -20.76 -30.50
CA LEU A 273 -35.89 -20.98 -31.14
C LEU A 273 -36.40 -19.73 -31.87
N SER A 274 -36.09 -18.54 -31.34
CA SER A 274 -36.51 -17.29 -31.96
C SER A 274 -35.79 -16.93 -33.24
N THR A 275 -34.50 -17.19 -33.29
CA THR A 275 -33.66 -16.88 -34.44
C THR A 275 -33.86 -17.90 -35.58
N GLN A 276 -34.12 -19.17 -35.26
CA GLN A 276 -34.45 -20.19 -36.27
C GLN A 276 -35.75 -19.88 -37.02
N GLN A 277 -36.75 -19.29 -36.34
CA GLN A 277 -38.01 -18.92 -36.97
C GLN A 277 -37.91 -17.66 -37.84
N SER A 278 -37.11 -16.66 -37.46
CA SER A 278 -36.94 -15.46 -38.29
C SER A 278 -36.19 -15.76 -39.59
N GLY A 279 -35.22 -16.68 -39.56
CA GLY A 279 -34.49 -17.13 -40.76
C GLY A 279 -35.32 -17.99 -41.74
N GLY A 280 -36.44 -18.57 -41.28
CA GLY A 280 -37.36 -19.35 -42.12
C GLY A 280 -38.38 -18.52 -42.90
N ALA A 281 -38.62 -17.26 -42.51
CA ALA A 281 -39.65 -16.41 -43.13
C ALA A 281 -39.16 -15.65 -44.38
N GLU A 282 -37.85 -15.47 -44.57
CA GLU A 282 -37.31 -14.76 -45.75
C GLU A 282 -37.29 -15.60 -47.05
N GLY A 283 -37.62 -16.90 -46.98
CA GLY A 283 -37.56 -17.81 -48.13
C GLY A 283 -38.85 -18.08 -48.91
N SER A 284 -40.03 -17.61 -48.45
CA SER A 284 -41.33 -18.08 -49.00
C SER A 284 -42.33 -16.98 -49.37
N GLY A 285 -41.90 -15.72 -49.49
CA GLY A 285 -42.82 -14.57 -49.50
C GLY A 285 -42.68 -13.53 -50.60
N TYR A 286 -41.95 -13.76 -51.69
CA TYR A 286 -41.96 -12.85 -52.86
C TYR A 286 -41.92 -13.63 -54.18
N SER A 287 -42.99 -14.38 -54.44
CA SER A 287 -43.37 -14.76 -55.81
C SER A 287 -44.89 -14.84 -55.87
N LYS A 288 -45.50 -13.95 -56.66
CA LYS A 288 -46.93 -13.69 -56.84
C LYS A 288 -47.55 -12.70 -55.84
N LEU A 289 -47.42 -11.40 -56.16
CA LEU A 289 -48.48 -10.63 -56.82
C LEU A 289 -47.88 -9.32 -57.35
#